data_AF-A0AA94Y517-F1
#
_entry.id   AF-A0AA94Y517-F1
#
_cell.length_a   1.000
_cell.length_b   1.000
_cell.length_c   1.000
_cell.angle_alpha   90.00
_cell.angle_beta   90.00
_cell.angle_gamma   90.00
#
_symmetry.space_group_name_H-M   'P 1'
#
loop_
_entity.id
_entity.type
_entity.pdbx_description
1 polymer ?
#
loop_
_entity_poly.entity_id
_entity_poly.type
_entity_poly.pdbx_seq_one_letter_code
_entity_poly.pdbx_strand_id
1 'polypeptide(L)' 'MMQRRKHMMSREKFISVLFRQQQSGLSIADFCENEGYSRSRFYLWKQKYGITERELLAEASRLGG' A
#
# COMPACT_ATOMS: atom_id res chain seq x y z
N MET A 1 12.79 22.59 4.42
CA MET A 1 11.58 22.10 3.72
C MET A 1 11.97 20.90 2.87
N MET A 2 11.69 19.68 3.33
CA MET A 2 12.08 18.48 2.58
C MET A 2 11.29 18.43 1.26
N GLN A 3 12.01 18.42 0.14
CA GLN A 3 11.45 18.21 -1.19
C GLN A 3 10.57 16.96 -1.15
N ARG A 4 9.25 17.14 -1.20
CA ARG A 4 8.29 16.07 -1.46
C ARG A 4 8.58 15.58 -2.87
N ARG A 5 9.51 14.64 -3.02
CA ARG A 5 9.66 13.83 -4.23
C ARG A 5 8.24 13.34 -4.53
N LYS A 6 7.63 13.90 -5.56
CA LYS A 6 6.32 13.51 -6.09
C LYS A 6 6.51 12.16 -6.80
N HIS A 7 7.09 11.19 -6.09
CA HIS A 7 7.25 9.84 -6.56
C HIS A 7 5.84 9.29 -6.58
N MET A 8 5.25 9.25 -7.77
CA MET A 8 3.95 8.63 -7.96
C MET A 8 4.04 7.22 -7.38
N MET A 9 3.08 6.87 -6.51
CA MET A 9 3.01 5.51 -5.98
C MET A 9 2.91 4.56 -7.18
N SER A 10 3.86 3.65 -7.35
CA SER A 10 3.79 2.63 -8.39
C SER A 10 2.90 1.48 -7.90
N ARG A 11 2.48 0.64 -8.84
CA ARG A 11 1.63 -0.52 -8.53
C ARG A 11 2.32 -1.48 -7.56
N GLU A 12 3.55 -1.89 -7.88
CA GLU A 12 4.34 -2.82 -7.06
C GLU A 12 4.56 -2.27 -5.66
N LYS A 13 4.94 -1.00 -5.55
CA LYS A 13 5.14 -0.35 -4.26
C LYS A 13 3.84 -0.29 -3.46
N PHE A 14 2.71 -0.06 -4.12
CA PHE A 14 1.41 -0.09 -3.45
C PHE A 14 1.03 -1.51 -3.00
N ILE A 15 1.38 -2.56 -3.73
CA ILE A 15 1.19 -3.95 -3.28
C ILE A 15 1.95 -4.20 -1.98
N SER A 16 3.23 -3.81 -1.89
CA SER A 16 4.01 -3.99 -0.66
C SER A 16 3.40 -3.20 0.52
N VAL A 17 2.92 -1.97 0.28
CA VAL A 17 2.25 -1.15 1.30
C VAL A 17 0.92 -1.78 1.74
N LEU A 18 0.11 -2.26 0.79
CA LEU A 18 -1.17 -2.91 1.07
C LEU A 18 -0.96 -4.25 1.82
N PHE A 19 0.09 -4.99 1.49
CA PHE A 19 0.45 -6.20 2.21
C PHE A 19 0.87 -5.91 3.65
N ARG A 20 1.67 -4.87 3.89
CA ARG A 20 1.99 -4.40 5.25
C ARG A 20 0.75 -3.96 6.01
N GLN A 21 -0.20 -3.30 5.35
CA GLN A 21 -1.49 -2.97 5.94
C GLN A 21 -2.25 -4.23 6.38
N GLN A 22 -2.27 -5.29 5.56
CA GLN A 22 -2.90 -6.56 5.95
C GLN A 22 -2.18 -7.24 7.12
N GLN A 23 -0.85 -7.27 7.11
CA GLN A 23 -0.08 -7.84 8.22
C GLN A 23 -0.26 -7.07 9.53
N SER A 24 -0.43 -5.74 9.45
CA SER A 24 -0.62 -4.91 10.64
C SER A 24 -1.94 -5.18 11.35
N GLY A 25 -2.93 -5.77 10.66
CA GLY A 25 -4.28 -5.94 11.17
C GLY A 25 -5.05 -4.63 11.40
N LEU A 26 -4.43 -3.47 11.14
CA LEU A 26 -5.05 -2.16 11.29
C LEU A 26 -6.05 -1.90 10.17
N SER A 27 -7.07 -1.09 10.45
CA SER A 27 -7.92 -0.58 9.38
C SER A 27 -7.09 0.28 8.41
N ILE A 28 -7.55 0.44 7.17
CA ILE A 28 -6.87 1.32 6.20
C ILE A 28 -6.77 2.75 6.74
N ALA A 29 -7.75 3.21 7.53
CA ALA A 29 -7.74 4.53 8.14
C ALA A 29 -6.60 4.66 9.15
N ASP A 30 -6.52 3.75 10.12
CA ASP A 30 -5.49 3.76 11.17
C ASP A 30 -4.10 3.57 10.58
N PHE A 31 -3.96 2.65 9.61
CA PHE A 31 -2.69 2.43 8.90
C PHE A 31 -2.26 3.69 8.14
N CYS A 32 -3.17 4.36 7.45
CA CYS A 32 -2.87 5.61 6.75
C CYS A 32 -2.47 6.73 7.73
N GLU A 33 -3.13 6.83 8.88
CA GLU A 33 -2.79 7.81 9.90
C GLU A 33 -1.41 7.54 10.51
N ASN A 34 -1.09 6.28 10.80
CA ASN A 34 0.19 5.87 11.34
C ASN A 34 1.36 6.10 10.36
N GLU A 35 1.17 5.73 9.10
CA GLU A 35 2.21 5.86 8.05
C GLU A 35 2.24 7.25 7.40
N GLY A 36 1.32 8.14 7.74
CA GLY A 36 1.21 9.49 7.15
C GLY A 36 0.70 9.50 5.70
N TYR A 37 -0.06 8.48 5.29
CA TYR A 37 -0.74 8.44 4.00
C TYR A 37 -2.10 9.16 4.04
N SER A 38 -2.47 9.74 2.91
CA SER A 38 -3.83 10.25 2.72
C SER A 38 -4.77 9.09 2.40
N ARG A 39 -5.80 8.89 3.24
CA ARG A 39 -6.82 7.85 3.05
C ARG A 39 -7.41 7.89 1.63
N SER A 40 -7.76 9.07 1.12
CA SER A 40 -8.33 9.24 -0.22
C SER A 40 -7.39 8.77 -1.34
N ARG A 41 -6.09 9.05 -1.22
CA ARG A 41 -5.09 8.59 -2.19
C ARG A 41 -4.91 7.08 -2.14
N PHE A 42 -4.99 6.51 -0.93
CA PHE A 42 -4.91 5.08 -0.72
C PHE A 42 -6.05 4.33 -1.42
N TYR A 43 -7.29 4.77 -1.25
CA TYR A 43 -8.44 4.19 -1.94
C TYR A 43 -8.34 4.36 -3.46
N LEU A 44 -7.87 5.52 -3.93
CA LEU A 44 -7.68 5.76 -5.36
C LEU A 44 -6.62 4.83 -5.96
N TRP A 45 -5.53 4.54 -5.26
CA TRP A 45 -4.55 3.55 -5.70
C TRP A 45 -5.12 2.14 -5.69
N LYS A 46 -5.89 1.77 -4.66
CA LYS A 46 -6.57 0.48 -4.59
C LYS A 46 -7.51 0.26 -5.78
N GLN A 47 -8.31 1.27 -6.11
CA GLN A 47 -9.20 1.24 -7.26
C GLN A 47 -8.43 1.25 -8.59
N LYS A 48 -7.41 2.11 -8.72
CA LYS A 48 -6.61 2.26 -9.95
C LYS A 48 -5.85 1.00 -10.31
N TYR A 49 -5.26 0.33 -9.33
CA TYR A 49 -4.40 -0.82 -9.56
C TYR A 49 -5.13 -2.16 -9.54
N GLY A 50 -6.37 -2.18 -9.02
CA GLY A 50 -7.22 -3.37 -8.97
C GLY A 50 -6.49 -4.57 -8.35
N ILE A 51 -5.73 -4.35 -7.27
CA ILE A 51 -4.90 -5.40 -6.68
C ILE A 51 -5.79 -6.56 -6.24
N THR A 52 -5.51 -7.73 -6.79
CA THR A 52 -6.20 -8.96 -6.45
C THR A 52 -5.50 -9.69 -5.29
N GLU A 53 -6.22 -10.58 -4.62
CA GLU A 53 -5.66 -11.42 -3.57
C GLU A 53 -4.45 -12.24 -4.07
N ARG A 54 -4.50 -12.72 -5.32
CA ARG A 54 -3.39 -13.45 -5.96
C ARG A 54 -2.08 -12.66 -5.96
N GLU A 55 -2.15 -11.34 -6.09
CA GLU A 55 -0.96 -10.49 -6.17
C GLU A 55 -0.40 -10.13 -4.81
N LEU A 56 -1.27 -10.04 -3.81
CA LEU A 56 -0.85 -9.95 -2.42
C LEU A 56 -0.16 -11.24 -1.98
N LEU A 57 -0.70 -12.40 -2.39
CA LEU A 57 -0.05 -13.70 -2.17
C LEU A 57 1.30 -13.80 -2.89
N ALA A 58 1.38 -13.32 -4.14
CA ALA A 58 2.65 -13.29 -4.87
C ALA A 58 3.70 -12.39 -4.18
N GLU A 59 3.29 -11.24 -3.63
CA GLU A 59 4.19 -10.39 -2.82
C GLU A 59 4.60 -11.05 -1.51
N ALA A 60 3.67 -11.74 -0.83
CA ALA A 60 3.97 -12.51 0.35
C ALA A 60 5.00 -13.60 0.06
N SER A 61 4.87 -14.33 -1.05
CA SER A 61 5.84 -15.33 -1.51
C SER A 61 7.19 -14.72 -1.86
N ARG A 62 7.24 -13.48 -2.38
CA ARG A 62 8.51 -12.77 -2.65
C ARG A 62 9.26 -12.38 -1.37
N LEU A 63 8.54 -12.03 -0.31
CA LEU A 63 9.12 -11.55 0.94
C LEU A 63 9.38 -12.66 1.97
N GLY A 64 8.77 -13.84 1.79
CA GLY A 64 8.89 -15.00 2.67
C GLY A 64 9.86 -16.09 2.19
N GLY A 65 10.78 -15.77 1.28
CA GLY A 65 11.84 -16.67 0.77
C GLY A 65 13.18 -16.43 1.44
#